data_AF-A0A1J5M677-F1
#
_entry.id   AF-A0A1J5M677-F1
#
_cell.length_a   1.000
_cell.length_b   1.000
_cell.length_c   1.000
_cell.angle_alpha   90.00
_cell.angle_beta   90.00
_cell.angle_gamma   90.00
#
_symmetry.space_group_name_H-M   'P 1'
#
loop_
_entity.id
_entity.type
_entity.pdbx_description
1 polymer ?
#
loop_
_entity_poly.entity_id
_entity_poly.type
_entity_poly.pdbx_seq_one_letter_code
_entity_poly.pdbx_strand_id
1 'polypeptide(L)'
;PRCKVTVKLVASSGVGTIAAGVAKAKADVILVSGHNGGTGASPATSIKYAGLPWEMGLTEAHQVLAMNNLRERVTLRTDGGLRTGRDIVMAAMLGAEEYGIGTAALIAMGCIMVRQCQSNTCPVGVCTQDEALRGKFTGNADKVVNLITFYAQEVREILASIGARSLDEVIGRADLLAQVSRGSAHLDDLDLNPLLITVDGAADIVYNRDKDRNAVPDTLDSEIVRDAARFLQDGEKMQLSYAVQNTHRSVGTRTSSHIVRNFGMRNAFQPDHLTVKLQGSAGQSLGAFAAPGLKLEVSGDANDYVGKGLSGGTIVVRPPMASPLTASENTIVGNTVLYGATDGYLFAAGRAGERFGVRNSGAKVVIEGCGACGCEYMTGGVAVILGSIGANFGAGMTGGMAYLYDPEGKAETMMNMEGLVTCAVTVDHWEAQMKGLIEQHLEETGSRKAAEILQNWDLEKGNFLQVCPTEMLDKLTHPLSLEKSAVPAE
;
A
#
# COMPACT_ATOMS: atom_id res chain seq x y z
N PRO A 1 4.54 5.22 -14.66
CA PRO A 1 5.62 6.21 -14.98
C PRO A 1 5.21 7.70 -14.95
N ARG A 2 3.95 8.09 -15.22
CA ARG A 2 3.57 9.52 -15.36
C ARG A 2 3.13 10.21 -14.05
N CYS A 3 2.70 9.45 -13.05
CA CYS A 3 2.11 10.03 -11.85
C CYS A 3 3.17 10.69 -10.97
N LYS A 4 2.81 11.82 -10.36
CA LYS A 4 3.52 12.39 -9.21
C LYS A 4 3.25 11.54 -7.96
N VAL A 5 4.26 11.38 -7.11
CA VAL A 5 4.17 10.65 -5.84
C VAL A 5 4.04 11.65 -4.70
N THR A 6 2.99 11.50 -3.90
CA THR A 6 2.75 12.29 -2.69
C THR A 6 2.99 11.45 -1.45
N VAL A 7 3.72 12.01 -0.47
CA VAL A 7 3.79 11.44 0.88
C VAL A 7 2.95 12.31 1.81
N LYS A 8 1.91 11.72 2.40
CA LYS A 8 1.08 12.37 3.42
C LYS A 8 1.70 12.14 4.81
N LEU A 9 2.17 13.23 5.41
CA LEU A 9 2.67 13.30 6.78
C LEU A 9 1.64 14.02 7.66
N VAL A 10 1.68 13.75 8.96
CA VAL A 10 0.93 14.51 9.97
C VAL A 10 1.91 15.44 10.66
N ALA A 11 1.48 16.69 10.91
CA ALA A 11 2.28 17.67 11.63
C ALA A 11 2.64 17.15 13.02
N SER A 12 3.92 17.17 13.31
CA SER A 12 4.54 16.83 14.59
C SER A 12 5.92 17.49 14.61
N SER A 13 6.45 17.78 15.80
CA SER A 13 7.85 18.20 15.91
C SER A 13 8.76 17.12 15.31
N GLY A 14 9.72 17.53 14.47
CA GLY A 14 10.63 16.66 13.73
C GLY A 14 10.14 16.28 12.33
N VAL A 15 8.95 16.74 11.91
CA VAL A 15 8.41 16.48 10.56
C VAL A 15 9.29 17.09 9.48
N GLY A 16 10.02 18.17 9.76
CA GLY A 16 10.92 18.80 8.78
C GLY A 16 12.09 17.88 8.41
N THR A 17 12.68 17.20 9.38
CA THR A 17 13.73 16.20 9.15
C THR A 17 13.22 15.04 8.30
N ILE A 18 12.00 14.55 8.58
CA ILE A 18 11.35 13.51 7.77
C ILE A 18 11.09 14.02 6.36
N ALA A 19 10.61 15.26 6.20
CA ALA A 19 10.35 15.87 4.90
C ALA A 19 11.62 15.94 4.03
N ALA A 20 12.78 16.26 4.62
CA ALA A 20 14.06 16.21 3.92
C ALA A 20 14.41 14.80 3.43
N GLY A 21 14.18 13.77 4.25
CA GLY A 21 14.34 12.37 3.85
C GLY A 21 13.40 11.98 2.70
N VAL A 22 12.13 12.39 2.78
CA VAL A 22 11.10 12.16 1.76
C VAL A 22 11.48 12.82 0.43
N ALA A 23 11.97 14.06 0.45
CA ALA A 23 12.46 14.75 -0.75
C ALA A 23 13.67 14.03 -1.37
N LYS A 24 14.63 13.56 -0.56
CA LYS A 24 15.77 12.77 -1.02
C LYS A 24 15.34 11.41 -1.60
N ALA A 25 14.25 10.86 -1.10
CA ALA A 25 13.62 9.64 -1.61
C ALA A 25 12.78 9.85 -2.89
N LYS A 26 12.88 11.01 -3.55
CA LYS A 26 12.27 11.32 -4.86
C LYS A 26 10.73 11.46 -4.83
N ALA A 27 10.14 11.78 -3.69
CA ALA A 27 8.75 12.22 -3.67
C ALA A 27 8.60 13.56 -4.42
N ASP A 28 7.44 13.78 -5.04
CA ASP A 28 7.14 15.00 -5.79
C ASP A 28 6.40 16.02 -4.94
N VAL A 29 5.58 15.52 -4.02
CA VAL A 29 4.72 16.33 -3.16
C VAL A 29 4.81 15.82 -1.73
N ILE A 30 4.91 16.73 -0.78
CA ILE A 30 4.78 16.43 0.65
C ILE A 30 3.53 17.13 1.15
N LEU A 31 2.58 16.34 1.66
CA LEU A 31 1.38 16.87 2.31
C LEU A 31 1.60 16.85 3.83
N VAL A 32 1.58 18.01 4.47
CA VAL A 32 1.59 18.14 5.93
C VAL A 32 0.16 18.35 6.43
N SER A 33 -0.33 17.43 7.25
CA SER A 33 -1.72 17.42 7.73
C SER A 33 -1.79 17.88 9.17
N GLY A 34 -2.65 18.83 9.49
CA GLY A 34 -2.87 19.28 10.87
C GLY A 34 -3.62 18.26 11.73
N HIS A 35 -3.47 18.36 13.06
CA HIS A 35 -4.19 17.52 14.04
C HIS A 35 -5.72 17.62 13.91
N ASN A 36 -6.22 18.70 13.33
CA ASN A 36 -7.64 19.07 13.24
C ASN A 36 -8.31 18.54 11.95
N GLY A 37 -7.68 17.56 11.29
CA GLY A 37 -8.26 16.81 10.17
C GLY A 37 -9.55 16.07 10.54
N GLY A 38 -10.42 15.87 9.54
CA GLY A 38 -11.63 15.05 9.69
C GLY A 38 -11.33 13.55 9.59
N THR A 39 -12.17 12.72 10.20
CA THR A 39 -12.14 11.26 10.06
C THR A 39 -13.56 10.69 10.11
N GLY A 40 -13.80 9.60 9.40
CA GLY A 40 -15.06 8.84 9.47
C GLY A 40 -15.16 7.98 10.72
N ALA A 41 -14.03 7.49 11.23
CA ALA A 41 -13.94 6.70 12.46
C ALA A 41 -12.51 6.78 13.02
N SER A 42 -12.38 7.06 14.32
CA SER A 42 -11.10 7.06 15.03
C SER A 42 -11.38 7.03 16.54
N PRO A 43 -10.48 6.47 17.35
CA PRO A 43 -10.52 6.67 18.79
C PRO A 43 -10.56 8.16 19.14
N ALA A 44 -11.39 8.52 20.12
CA ALA A 44 -11.53 9.91 20.58
C ALA A 44 -10.22 10.46 21.15
N THR A 45 -9.42 9.60 21.77
CA THR A 45 -8.09 9.94 22.28
C THR A 45 -7.17 10.41 21.16
N SER A 46 -7.11 9.70 20.04
CA SER A 46 -6.32 10.11 18.87
C SER A 46 -6.80 11.44 18.29
N ILE A 47 -8.12 11.67 18.20
CA ILE A 47 -8.69 12.92 17.69
C ILE A 47 -8.31 14.13 18.58
N LYS A 48 -8.18 13.91 19.89
CA LYS A 48 -7.97 14.99 20.86
C LYS A 48 -6.51 15.22 21.22
N TYR A 49 -5.67 14.19 21.13
CA TYR A 49 -4.33 14.21 21.73
C TYR A 49 -3.20 13.79 20.79
N ALA A 50 -3.47 13.44 19.53
CA ALA A 50 -2.43 13.09 18.56
C ALA A 50 -2.31 14.14 17.44
N GLY A 51 -1.07 14.49 17.10
CA GLY A 51 -0.74 15.47 16.07
C GLY A 51 -0.61 16.91 16.60
N LEU A 52 -0.03 17.78 15.78
CA LEU A 52 0.14 19.21 16.05
C LEU A 52 -0.58 20.08 15.01
N PRO A 53 -0.70 21.41 15.25
CA PRO A 53 -1.23 22.34 14.25
C PRO A 53 -0.41 22.30 12.96
N TRP A 54 -1.09 22.44 11.82
CA TRP A 54 -0.40 22.39 10.53
C TRP A 54 0.54 23.59 10.36
N GLU A 55 0.27 24.72 11.01
CA GLU A 55 1.11 25.92 11.01
C GLU A 55 2.53 25.61 11.47
N MET A 56 2.66 24.78 12.52
CA MET A 56 3.96 24.35 13.05
C MET A 56 4.66 23.40 12.09
N GLY A 57 3.98 22.31 11.70
CA GLY A 57 4.60 21.28 10.87
C GLY A 57 4.91 21.75 9.44
N LEU A 58 4.05 22.57 8.85
CA LEU A 58 4.23 23.14 7.52
C LEU A 58 5.46 24.05 7.50
N THR A 59 5.56 24.93 8.49
CA THR A 59 6.68 25.87 8.59
C THR A 59 7.99 25.12 8.85
N GLU A 60 8.00 24.14 9.75
CA GLU A 60 9.17 23.31 10.00
C GLU A 60 9.62 22.59 8.72
N ALA A 61 8.69 22.00 7.97
CA ALA A 61 9.00 21.36 6.69
C ALA A 61 9.53 22.37 5.66
N HIS A 62 8.92 23.54 5.54
CA HIS A 62 9.37 24.58 4.63
C HIS A 62 10.81 25.04 4.96
N GLN A 63 11.07 25.36 6.23
CA GLN A 63 12.36 25.83 6.71
C GLN A 63 13.45 24.76 6.55
N VAL A 64 13.21 23.53 7.00
CA VAL A 64 14.21 22.44 6.91
C VAL A 64 14.52 22.08 5.46
N LEU A 65 13.51 22.04 4.58
CA LEU A 65 13.75 21.80 3.16
C LEU A 65 14.54 22.95 2.51
N ALA A 66 14.29 24.19 2.89
CA ALA A 66 15.03 25.36 2.41
C ALA A 66 16.49 25.31 2.86
N MET A 67 16.74 25.09 4.16
CA MET A 67 18.08 24.97 4.74
C MET A 67 18.95 23.88 4.08
N ASN A 68 18.32 22.86 3.49
CA ASN A 68 19.00 21.74 2.84
C ASN A 68 19.05 21.85 1.30
N ASN A 69 18.62 22.96 0.70
CA ASN A 69 18.50 23.12 -0.76
C ASN A 69 17.64 22.01 -1.42
N LEU A 70 16.58 21.60 -0.72
CA LEU A 70 15.64 20.57 -1.17
C LEU A 70 14.25 21.14 -1.47
N ARG A 71 13.95 22.39 -1.08
CA ARG A 71 12.60 22.98 -1.18
C ARG A 71 12.06 23.04 -2.60
N GLU A 72 12.91 23.26 -3.60
CA GLU A 72 12.53 23.28 -5.02
C GLU A 72 12.19 21.89 -5.58
N ARG A 73 12.63 20.80 -4.93
CA ARG A 73 12.43 19.43 -5.43
C ARG A 73 11.03 18.90 -5.20
N VAL A 74 10.31 19.49 -4.25
CA VAL A 74 8.98 19.05 -3.83
C VAL A 74 7.99 20.19 -3.87
N THR A 75 6.71 19.87 -4.07
CA THR A 75 5.60 20.79 -3.81
C THR A 75 5.10 20.54 -2.38
N LEU A 76 4.94 21.59 -1.58
CA LEU A 76 4.33 21.46 -0.25
C LEU A 76 2.82 21.67 -0.33
N ARG A 77 2.08 20.70 0.20
CA ARG A 77 0.63 20.74 0.35
C ARG A 77 0.28 20.75 1.82
N THR A 78 -0.81 21.42 2.20
CA THR A 78 -1.31 21.35 3.58
C THR A 78 -2.82 21.08 3.62
N ASP A 79 -3.27 20.36 4.64
CA ASP A 79 -4.68 20.21 5.02
C ASP A 79 -4.83 20.29 6.55
N GLY A 80 -6.06 20.46 7.02
CA GLY A 80 -6.34 20.56 8.46
C GLY A 80 -7.25 21.73 8.82
N GLY A 81 -8.55 21.58 8.55
CA GLY A 81 -9.54 22.58 8.99
C GLY A 81 -9.48 23.92 8.25
N LEU A 82 -8.96 23.96 7.02
CA LEU A 82 -8.96 25.16 6.16
C LEU A 82 -10.41 25.50 5.75
N ARG A 83 -10.94 26.61 6.26
CA ARG A 83 -12.35 27.02 6.14
C ARG A 83 -12.56 28.28 5.32
N THR A 84 -11.52 29.06 5.10
CA THR A 84 -11.62 30.41 4.53
C THR A 84 -10.51 30.68 3.51
N GLY A 85 -10.68 31.72 2.69
CA GLY A 85 -9.62 32.26 1.84
C GLY A 85 -8.44 32.78 2.67
N ARG A 86 -8.69 33.36 3.86
CA ARG A 86 -7.62 33.73 4.79
C ARG A 86 -6.76 32.55 5.21
N ASP A 87 -7.35 31.40 5.54
CA ASP A 87 -6.59 30.20 5.92
C ASP A 87 -5.65 29.76 4.79
N ILE A 88 -6.10 29.86 3.52
CA ILE A 88 -5.26 29.57 2.35
C ILE A 88 -4.10 30.55 2.25
N VAL A 89 -4.34 31.86 2.37
CA VAL A 89 -3.28 32.87 2.28
C VAL A 89 -2.26 32.71 3.40
N MET A 90 -2.71 32.42 4.63
CA MET A 90 -1.83 32.11 5.75
C MET A 90 -0.97 30.87 5.45
N ALA A 91 -1.57 29.79 4.97
CA ALA A 91 -0.84 28.60 4.57
C ALA A 91 0.17 28.87 3.45
N ALA A 92 -0.17 29.73 2.48
CA ALA A 92 0.74 30.16 1.43
C ALA A 92 1.97 30.87 2.02
N MET A 93 1.76 31.87 2.89
CA MET A 93 2.83 32.62 3.55
C MET A 93 3.73 31.73 4.41
N LEU A 94 3.19 30.66 5.01
CA LEU A 94 3.97 29.65 5.74
C LEU A 94 4.63 28.58 4.84
N GLY A 95 4.46 28.67 3.52
CA GLY A 95 5.23 27.92 2.53
C GLY A 95 4.48 26.83 1.78
N ALA A 96 3.15 26.69 1.91
CA ALA A 96 2.35 25.76 1.12
C ALA A 96 2.03 26.30 -0.29
N GLU A 97 2.02 25.40 -1.27
CA GLU A 97 1.69 25.67 -2.67
C GLU A 97 0.31 25.11 -3.08
N GLU A 98 -0.21 24.15 -2.30
CA GLU A 98 -1.48 23.46 -2.54
C GLU A 98 -2.26 23.24 -1.23
N TYR A 99 -3.59 23.24 -1.29
CA TYR A 99 -4.46 23.32 -0.12
C TYR A 99 -5.57 22.25 -0.18
N GLY A 100 -5.62 21.37 0.83
CA GLY A 100 -6.60 20.29 0.92
C GLY A 100 -7.85 20.70 1.70
N ILE A 101 -9.02 20.59 1.06
CA ILE A 101 -10.33 20.93 1.65
C ILE A 101 -11.21 19.68 1.71
N GLY A 102 -11.34 19.09 2.89
CA GLY A 102 -12.18 17.92 3.14
C GLY A 102 -13.53 18.28 3.77
N THR A 103 -13.53 18.60 5.07
CA THR A 103 -14.76 18.81 5.85
C THR A 103 -15.66 19.92 5.31
N ALA A 104 -15.10 21.06 4.87
CA ALA A 104 -15.91 22.13 4.30
C ALA A 104 -16.61 21.70 3.00
N ALA A 105 -15.95 20.88 2.17
CA ALA A 105 -16.57 20.29 0.98
C ALA A 105 -17.68 19.30 1.37
N LEU A 106 -17.49 18.48 2.41
CA LEU A 106 -18.56 17.63 2.95
C LEU A 106 -19.76 18.45 3.45
N ILE A 107 -19.52 19.59 4.11
CA ILE A 107 -20.58 20.51 4.58
C ILE A 107 -21.31 21.12 3.39
N ALA A 108 -20.60 21.59 2.36
CA ALA A 108 -21.23 22.09 1.14
C ALA A 108 -22.09 21.02 0.46
N MET A 109 -21.72 19.74 0.55
CA MET A 109 -22.53 18.61 0.07
C MET A 109 -23.69 18.23 0.99
N GLY A 110 -23.82 18.84 2.17
CA GLY A 110 -24.97 18.65 3.08
C GLY A 110 -24.63 18.07 4.45
N CYS A 111 -23.36 17.84 4.78
CA CYS A 111 -22.98 17.44 6.14
C CYS A 111 -23.40 18.51 7.16
N ILE A 112 -24.17 18.10 8.16
CA ILE A 112 -24.65 18.96 9.26
C ILE A 112 -23.84 18.79 10.55
N MET A 113 -22.65 18.19 10.47
CA MET A 113 -21.70 18.06 11.58
C MET A 113 -22.23 17.31 12.83
N VAL A 114 -23.10 16.31 12.64
CA VAL A 114 -23.70 15.50 13.72
C VAL A 114 -22.75 14.44 14.32
N ARG A 115 -21.59 14.17 13.70
CA ARG A 115 -20.52 13.27 14.20
C ARG A 115 -20.94 11.80 14.43
N GLN A 116 -21.75 11.26 13.53
CA GLN A 116 -22.21 9.86 13.53
C GLN A 116 -21.68 9.07 12.31
N CYS A 117 -20.56 9.51 11.73
CA CYS A 117 -20.00 8.91 10.51
C CYS A 117 -19.68 7.42 10.70
N GLN A 118 -19.12 7.06 11.85
CA GLN A 118 -18.76 5.70 12.25
C GLN A 118 -19.97 4.79 12.49
N SER A 119 -21.15 5.37 12.71
CA SER A 119 -22.35 4.63 13.14
C SER A 119 -23.19 4.13 11.97
N ASN A 120 -22.80 4.43 10.72
CA ASN A 120 -23.58 4.15 9.52
C ASN A 120 -24.97 4.83 9.49
N THR A 121 -25.24 5.78 10.40
CA THR A 121 -26.57 6.41 10.60
C THR A 121 -26.61 7.88 10.15
N CYS A 122 -25.81 8.26 9.15
CA CYS A 122 -25.74 9.64 8.67
C CYS A 122 -27.13 10.13 8.18
N PRO A 123 -27.72 11.16 8.82
CA PRO A 123 -29.12 11.57 8.55
C PRO A 123 -29.31 12.21 7.17
N VAL A 124 -28.21 12.58 6.52
CA VAL A 124 -28.16 13.33 5.25
C VAL A 124 -27.47 12.55 4.13
N GLY A 125 -27.23 11.25 4.32
CA GLY A 125 -26.71 10.38 3.26
C GLY A 125 -25.25 10.63 2.85
N VAL A 126 -24.46 11.36 3.65
CA VAL A 126 -23.06 11.68 3.32
C VAL A 126 -22.10 10.52 3.67
N CYS A 127 -22.10 10.08 4.94
CA CYS A 127 -21.21 9.01 5.43
C CYS A 127 -22.02 7.80 5.90
N THR A 128 -22.62 7.06 4.97
CA THR A 128 -23.41 5.85 5.25
C THR A 128 -23.45 4.95 4.02
N GLN A 129 -23.50 3.65 4.24
CA GLN A 129 -23.72 2.62 3.22
C GLN A 129 -25.17 2.12 3.21
N ASP A 130 -26.00 2.51 4.18
CA ASP A 130 -27.42 2.19 4.21
C ASP A 130 -28.15 2.88 3.03
N GLU A 131 -28.89 2.10 2.24
CA GLU A 131 -29.53 2.59 1.02
C GLU A 131 -30.61 3.64 1.28
N ALA A 132 -31.42 3.47 2.33
CA ALA A 132 -32.48 4.39 2.67
C ALA A 132 -31.93 5.74 3.14
N LEU A 133 -30.81 5.74 3.88
CA LEU A 133 -30.11 6.96 4.28
C LEU A 133 -29.35 7.60 3.13
N ARG A 134 -28.71 6.82 2.25
CA ARG A 134 -28.10 7.33 1.00
C ARG A 134 -29.11 8.03 0.11
N GLY A 135 -30.36 7.56 0.07
CA GLY A 135 -31.47 8.21 -0.63
C GLY A 135 -31.78 9.64 -0.14
N LYS A 136 -31.27 10.06 1.02
CA LYS A 136 -31.41 11.42 1.57
C LYS A 136 -30.30 12.38 1.12
N PHE A 137 -29.31 11.91 0.38
CA PHE A 137 -28.19 12.74 -0.08
C PHE A 137 -28.65 13.77 -1.11
N THR A 138 -28.37 15.05 -0.84
CA THR A 138 -28.73 16.18 -1.72
C THR A 138 -27.52 16.97 -2.20
N GLY A 139 -26.30 16.47 -1.98
CA GLY A 139 -25.08 17.10 -2.46
C GLY A 139 -24.96 16.99 -3.98
N ASN A 140 -24.30 17.96 -4.60
CA ASN A 140 -24.03 17.95 -6.04
C ASN A 140 -22.68 18.64 -6.32
N ALA A 141 -22.18 18.48 -7.55
CA ALA A 141 -20.90 19.05 -7.96
C ALA A 141 -20.92 20.59 -7.89
N ASP A 142 -22.02 21.23 -8.30
CA ASP A 142 -22.15 22.70 -8.33
C ASP A 142 -21.95 23.34 -6.94
N LYS A 143 -22.47 22.70 -5.88
CA LYS A 143 -22.26 23.16 -4.50
C LYS A 143 -20.77 23.19 -4.11
N VAL A 144 -19.99 22.21 -4.56
CA VAL A 144 -18.55 22.15 -4.32
C VAL A 144 -17.82 23.17 -5.19
N VAL A 145 -18.20 23.30 -6.47
CA VAL A 145 -17.65 24.33 -7.36
C VAL A 145 -17.86 25.73 -6.79
N ASN A 146 -19.06 26.02 -6.28
CA ASN A 146 -19.38 27.31 -5.65
C ASN A 146 -18.53 27.54 -4.40
N LEU A 147 -18.36 26.54 -3.53
CA LEU A 147 -17.47 26.62 -2.37
C LEU A 147 -16.04 27.03 -2.79
N ILE A 148 -15.44 26.30 -3.74
CA ILE A 148 -14.07 26.58 -4.19
C ILE A 148 -13.99 27.95 -4.88
N THR A 149 -15.04 28.35 -5.62
CA THR A 149 -15.12 29.67 -6.25
C THR A 149 -15.12 30.79 -5.21
N PHE A 150 -15.85 30.63 -4.11
CA PHE A 150 -15.87 31.62 -3.01
C PHE A 150 -14.53 31.69 -2.29
N TYR A 151 -13.89 30.56 -1.99
CA TYR A 151 -12.53 30.56 -1.44
C TYR A 151 -11.56 31.30 -2.36
N ALA A 152 -11.60 31.00 -3.66
CA ALA A 152 -10.72 31.65 -4.62
C ALA A 152 -10.98 33.16 -4.74
N GLN A 153 -12.24 33.59 -4.64
CA GLN A 153 -12.60 35.01 -4.60
C GLN A 153 -12.05 35.70 -3.36
N GLU A 154 -12.26 35.12 -2.18
CA GLU A 154 -11.74 35.66 -0.92
C GLU A 154 -10.19 35.72 -0.92
N VAL A 155 -9.51 34.70 -1.46
CA VAL A 155 -8.05 34.72 -1.65
C VAL A 155 -7.63 35.92 -2.51
N ARG A 156 -8.28 36.17 -3.65
CA ARG A 156 -7.98 37.32 -4.52
C ARG A 156 -8.19 38.65 -3.81
N GLU A 157 -9.26 38.78 -3.03
CA GLU A 157 -9.57 39.99 -2.26
C GLU A 157 -8.49 40.26 -1.21
N ILE A 158 -8.05 39.24 -0.49
CA ILE A 158 -6.97 39.35 0.50
C ILE A 158 -5.65 39.72 -0.18
N LEU A 159 -5.27 39.03 -1.27
CA LEU A 159 -4.05 39.34 -2.02
C LEU A 159 -4.03 40.79 -2.50
N ALA A 160 -5.16 41.27 -3.06
CA ALA A 160 -5.30 42.65 -3.48
C ALA A 160 -5.15 43.64 -2.30
N SER A 161 -5.67 43.29 -1.12
CA SER A 161 -5.58 44.14 0.08
C SER A 161 -4.15 44.33 0.60
N ILE A 162 -3.26 43.35 0.36
CA ILE A 162 -1.84 43.41 0.72
C ILE A 162 -0.93 43.80 -0.46
N GLY A 163 -1.51 44.14 -1.61
CA GLY A 163 -0.80 44.59 -2.81
C GLY A 163 -0.16 43.48 -3.66
N ALA A 164 -0.46 42.21 -3.40
CA ALA A 164 0.01 41.06 -4.19
C ALA A 164 -0.93 40.80 -5.38
N ARG A 165 -0.38 40.44 -6.54
CA ARG A 165 -1.17 40.15 -7.77
C ARG A 165 -1.44 38.67 -7.97
N SER A 166 -0.70 37.81 -7.28
CA SER A 166 -0.81 36.36 -7.39
C SER A 166 -0.46 35.68 -6.08
N LEU A 167 -0.88 34.42 -5.93
CA LEU A 167 -0.52 33.61 -4.76
C LEU A 167 0.99 33.33 -4.73
N ASP A 168 1.62 33.23 -5.90
CA ASP A 168 3.05 32.92 -6.04
C ASP A 168 3.94 34.02 -5.45
N GLU A 169 3.46 35.28 -5.42
CA GLU A 169 4.16 36.42 -4.80
C GLU A 169 4.22 36.35 -3.27
N VAL A 170 3.36 35.53 -2.64
CA VAL A 170 3.24 35.45 -1.18
C VAL A 170 3.66 34.10 -0.60
N ILE A 171 3.97 33.09 -1.43
CA ILE A 171 4.39 31.78 -0.92
C ILE A 171 5.71 31.90 -0.16
N GLY A 172 5.74 31.44 1.09
CA GLY A 172 6.91 31.50 1.97
C GLY A 172 7.24 32.91 2.52
N ARG A 173 6.42 33.92 2.23
CA ARG A 173 6.57 35.30 2.72
C ARG A 173 6.05 35.46 4.14
N ALA A 174 6.69 34.77 5.08
CA ALA A 174 6.37 34.84 6.50
C ALA A 174 6.54 36.26 7.09
N ASP A 175 7.35 37.12 6.45
CA ASP A 175 7.51 38.53 6.80
C ASP A 175 6.23 39.38 6.63
N LEU A 176 5.25 38.90 5.86
CA LEU A 176 3.93 39.52 5.75
C LEU A 176 3.00 39.21 6.94
N LEU A 177 3.45 38.35 7.85
CA LEU A 177 2.72 37.94 9.05
C LEU A 177 3.34 38.58 10.29
N ALA A 178 2.48 39.10 11.16
CA ALA A 178 2.88 39.59 12.48
C ALA A 178 1.95 38.99 13.54
N GLN A 179 2.55 38.50 14.62
CA GLN A 179 1.78 38.13 15.81
C GLN A 179 1.17 39.40 16.43
N VAL A 180 -0.13 39.36 16.66
CA VAL A 180 -0.83 40.44 17.38
C VAL A 180 -1.21 39.92 18.76
N SER A 181 -0.65 40.52 19.82
CA SER A 181 -1.10 40.28 21.19
C SER A 181 -2.40 41.04 21.43
N ARG A 182 -3.48 40.32 21.73
CA ARG A 182 -4.81 40.87 22.10
C ARG A 182 -5.36 40.24 23.38
N GLY A 183 -4.55 39.49 24.11
CA GLY A 183 -4.93 38.82 25.34
C GLY A 183 -5.14 39.78 26.50
N SER A 184 -5.84 39.32 27.54
CA SER A 184 -5.86 40.00 28.84
C SER A 184 -4.49 39.93 29.49
N ALA A 185 -4.06 40.98 30.21
CA ALA A 185 -2.71 41.12 30.77
C ALA A 185 -2.23 40.01 31.73
N HIS A 186 -3.09 39.05 32.09
CA HIS A 186 -2.79 37.90 32.94
C HIS A 186 -2.61 36.59 32.16
N LEU A 187 -2.64 36.63 30.83
CA LEU A 187 -2.33 35.50 29.97
C LEU A 187 -0.88 35.64 29.48
N ASP A 188 -0.11 34.57 29.60
CA ASP A 188 1.20 34.47 28.96
C ASP A 188 1.00 34.43 27.44
N ASP A 189 1.70 35.30 26.72
CA ASP A 189 1.70 35.29 25.26
C ASP A 189 2.49 34.08 24.74
N LEU A 190 1.98 33.46 23.68
CA LEU A 190 2.73 32.44 22.95
C LEU A 190 3.88 33.11 22.19
N ASP A 191 5.01 32.40 22.06
CA ASP A 191 6.07 32.82 21.14
C ASP A 191 5.82 32.21 19.75
N LEU A 192 5.33 33.00 18.79
CA LEU A 192 5.15 32.56 17.41
C LEU A 192 6.38 32.83 16.53
N ASN A 193 7.47 33.39 17.06
CA ASN A 193 8.66 33.68 16.27
C ASN A 193 9.19 32.47 15.50
N PRO A 194 9.22 31.24 16.04
CA PRO A 194 9.68 30.07 15.26
C PRO A 194 8.90 29.85 13.95
N LEU A 195 7.64 30.29 13.88
CA LEU A 195 6.80 30.19 12.67
C LEU A 195 7.06 31.32 11.65
N LEU A 196 7.66 32.43 12.10
CA LEU A 196 7.80 33.65 11.32
C LEU A 196 9.23 33.85 10.80
N ILE A 197 10.17 32.97 11.16
CA ILE A 197 11.54 33.03 10.68
C ILE A 197 11.59 32.62 9.20
N THR A 198 12.14 33.52 8.39
CA THR A 198 12.62 33.23 7.03
C THR A 198 14.04 32.66 7.08
N VAL A 199 14.27 31.61 6.31
CA VAL A 199 15.59 30.96 6.19
C VAL A 199 16.44 31.66 5.12
N ASP A 200 17.75 31.74 5.34
CA ASP A 200 18.70 32.21 4.34
C ASP A 200 18.58 31.40 3.02
N GLY A 201 18.53 32.11 1.89
CA GLY A 201 18.31 31.49 0.57
C GLY A 201 16.83 31.29 0.20
N ALA A 202 15.87 31.63 1.08
CA ALA A 202 14.44 31.57 0.74
C ALA A 202 14.06 32.45 -0.46
N ALA A 203 14.77 33.57 -0.66
CA ALA A 203 14.57 34.48 -1.78
C ALA A 203 14.97 33.87 -3.14
N ASP A 204 15.84 32.86 -3.14
CA ASP A 204 16.33 32.21 -4.36
C ASP A 204 15.47 31.01 -4.78
N ILE A 205 14.50 30.61 -3.95
CA ILE A 205 13.66 29.43 -4.19
C ILE A 205 12.69 29.68 -5.34
N VAL A 206 12.79 28.87 -6.39
CA VAL A 206 11.85 28.89 -7.50
C VAL A 206 10.74 27.86 -7.27
N TYR A 207 9.51 28.35 -7.04
CA TYR A 207 8.33 27.50 -6.97
C TYR A 207 7.81 27.18 -8.38
N ASN A 208 7.69 25.90 -8.71
CA ASN A 208 7.12 25.44 -9.97
C ASN A 208 6.21 24.22 -9.73
N ARG A 209 4.89 24.46 -9.74
CA ARG A 209 3.86 23.42 -9.55
C ARG A 209 3.66 22.56 -10.79
N ASP A 210 3.96 23.11 -11.98
CA ASP A 210 3.84 22.44 -13.27
C ASP A 210 5.05 21.60 -13.63
N LYS A 211 6.11 21.62 -12.81
CA LYS A 211 7.30 20.81 -13.02
C LYS A 211 6.97 19.34 -13.21
N ASP A 212 7.75 18.68 -14.05
CA ASP A 212 7.70 17.23 -14.18
C ASP A 212 7.99 16.54 -12.84
N ARG A 213 7.55 15.29 -12.75
CA ARG A 213 7.93 14.44 -11.61
C ARG A 213 9.45 14.29 -11.51
N ASN A 214 9.94 14.05 -10.31
CA ASN A 214 11.28 13.62 -10.05
C ASN A 214 11.53 12.30 -10.80
N ALA A 215 12.49 12.36 -11.73
CA ALA A 215 12.93 11.19 -12.47
C ALA A 215 13.59 10.17 -11.53
N VAL A 216 13.35 8.89 -11.83
CA VAL A 216 13.95 7.76 -11.13
C VAL A 216 14.80 6.95 -12.12
N PRO A 217 15.89 6.31 -11.67
CA PRO A 217 16.72 5.49 -12.54
C PRO A 217 15.94 4.35 -13.20
N ASP A 218 16.42 3.93 -14.36
CA ASP A 218 15.95 2.71 -14.99
C ASP A 218 16.38 1.46 -14.22
N THR A 219 15.75 0.34 -14.58
CA THR A 219 15.97 -0.99 -14.04
C THR A 219 16.00 -1.95 -15.22
N LEU A 220 16.17 -3.25 -14.97
CA LEU A 220 16.15 -4.29 -16.01
C LEU A 220 14.90 -4.21 -16.92
N ASP A 221 13.79 -3.65 -16.44
CA ASP A 221 12.58 -3.41 -17.24
C ASP A 221 12.80 -2.54 -18.48
N SER A 222 13.77 -1.62 -18.50
CA SER A 222 14.01 -0.85 -19.72
C SER A 222 14.49 -1.76 -20.86
N GLU A 223 15.29 -2.77 -20.54
CA GLU A 223 15.74 -3.81 -21.48
C GLU A 223 14.60 -4.78 -21.81
N ILE A 224 13.87 -5.26 -20.80
CA ILE A 224 12.73 -6.16 -21.01
C ILE A 224 11.68 -5.52 -21.93
N VAL A 225 11.33 -4.25 -21.71
CA VAL A 225 10.33 -3.55 -22.54
C VAL A 225 10.82 -3.36 -23.97
N ARG A 226 12.11 -3.04 -24.16
CA ARG A 226 12.70 -2.91 -25.49
C ARG A 226 12.66 -4.23 -26.25
N ASP A 227 13.06 -5.32 -25.58
CA ASP A 227 13.18 -6.62 -26.23
C ASP A 227 11.80 -7.30 -26.39
N ALA A 228 10.84 -6.97 -25.52
CA ALA A 228 9.44 -7.40 -25.61
C ALA A 228 8.57 -6.54 -26.56
N ALA A 229 9.16 -5.73 -27.43
CA ALA A 229 8.41 -4.80 -28.29
C ALA A 229 7.30 -5.50 -29.11
N ARG A 230 7.57 -6.69 -29.67
CA ARG A 230 6.59 -7.46 -30.46
C ARG A 230 5.42 -7.95 -29.60
N PHE A 231 5.68 -8.39 -28.38
CA PHE A 231 4.62 -8.71 -27.41
C PHE A 231 3.80 -7.45 -27.06
N LEU A 232 4.46 -6.34 -26.77
CA LEU A 232 3.78 -5.12 -26.32
C LEU A 232 3.02 -4.39 -27.42
N GLN A 233 3.36 -4.60 -28.69
CA GLN A 233 2.71 -3.99 -29.85
C GLN A 233 1.70 -4.92 -30.52
N ASP A 234 2.09 -6.16 -30.79
CA ASP A 234 1.33 -7.11 -31.62
C ASP A 234 0.66 -8.22 -30.79
N GLY A 235 1.02 -8.36 -29.51
CA GLY A 235 0.51 -9.43 -28.65
C GLY A 235 1.16 -10.80 -28.90
N GLU A 236 2.33 -10.86 -29.53
CA GLU A 236 3.08 -12.11 -29.75
C GLU A 236 3.48 -12.78 -28.42
N LYS A 237 3.35 -14.11 -28.30
CA LYS A 237 3.87 -14.87 -27.14
C LYS A 237 5.41 -14.86 -27.18
N MET A 238 6.05 -14.47 -26.08
CA MET A 238 7.51 -14.28 -26.03
C MET A 238 8.15 -14.88 -24.78
N GLN A 239 9.41 -15.29 -24.92
CA GLN A 239 10.29 -15.68 -23.81
C GLN A 239 11.60 -14.91 -23.88
N LEU A 240 12.02 -14.33 -22.77
CA LEU A 240 13.25 -13.55 -22.62
C LEU A 240 14.07 -14.11 -21.45
N SER A 241 15.40 -13.93 -21.49
CA SER A 241 16.32 -14.44 -20.47
C SER A 241 17.37 -13.39 -20.10
N TYR A 242 17.57 -13.14 -18.81
CA TYR A 242 18.52 -12.16 -18.29
C TYR A 242 19.24 -12.65 -17.04
N ALA A 243 20.41 -12.09 -16.76
CA ALA A 243 21.00 -12.15 -15.42
C ALA A 243 20.35 -11.09 -14.52
N VAL A 244 20.14 -11.43 -13.23
CA VAL A 244 19.57 -10.52 -12.24
C VAL A 244 20.49 -10.38 -11.03
N GLN A 245 20.56 -9.16 -10.48
CA GLN A 245 21.34 -8.82 -9.29
C GLN A 245 20.45 -8.09 -8.28
N ASN A 246 20.86 -8.10 -7.01
CA ASN A 246 20.09 -7.49 -5.93
C ASN A 246 19.87 -5.96 -6.10
N THR A 247 20.65 -5.32 -6.97
CA THR A 247 20.52 -3.91 -7.38
C THR A 247 19.39 -3.69 -8.39
N HIS A 248 18.99 -4.73 -9.13
CA HIS A 248 17.85 -4.72 -10.05
C HIS A 248 16.55 -4.86 -9.26
N ARG A 249 15.99 -3.71 -8.87
CA ARG A 249 14.74 -3.61 -8.10
C ARG A 249 13.54 -3.52 -9.02
N SER A 250 12.38 -3.95 -8.52
CA SER A 250 11.08 -3.81 -9.19
C SER A 250 11.03 -4.41 -10.60
N VAL A 251 11.76 -5.52 -10.82
CA VAL A 251 11.79 -6.19 -12.13
C VAL A 251 10.40 -6.72 -12.47
N GLY A 252 9.92 -6.40 -13.68
CA GLY A 252 8.60 -6.73 -14.21
C GLY A 252 7.53 -5.66 -13.96
N THR A 253 7.74 -4.71 -13.05
CA THR A 253 6.70 -3.72 -12.68
C THR A 253 6.39 -2.73 -13.81
N ARG A 254 7.41 -2.25 -14.53
CA ARG A 254 7.18 -1.33 -15.65
C ARG A 254 6.65 -2.08 -16.87
N THR A 255 7.13 -3.30 -17.11
CA THR A 255 6.58 -4.23 -18.11
C THR A 255 5.09 -4.46 -17.87
N SER A 256 4.69 -4.73 -16.63
CA SER A 256 3.28 -4.82 -16.22
C SER A 256 2.50 -3.55 -16.55
N SER A 257 3.06 -2.36 -16.25
CA SER A 257 2.41 -1.11 -16.63
C SER A 257 2.18 -0.97 -18.14
N HIS A 258 3.05 -1.52 -18.99
CA HIS A 258 2.83 -1.52 -20.44
C HIS A 258 1.74 -2.52 -20.85
N ILE A 259 1.73 -3.72 -20.27
CA ILE A 259 0.67 -4.71 -20.49
C ILE A 259 -0.69 -4.11 -20.19
N VAL A 260 -0.86 -3.50 -19.01
CA VAL A 260 -2.15 -2.93 -18.60
C VAL A 260 -2.58 -1.77 -19.48
N ARG A 261 -1.63 -0.94 -19.96
CA ARG A 261 -1.97 0.20 -20.83
C ARG A 261 -2.37 -0.22 -22.23
N ASN A 262 -1.74 -1.25 -22.76
CA ASN A 262 -1.95 -1.68 -24.14
C ASN A 262 -3.10 -2.69 -24.26
N PHE A 263 -3.28 -3.54 -23.23
CA PHE A 263 -4.21 -4.68 -23.28
C PHE A 263 -5.22 -4.73 -22.12
N GLY A 264 -5.01 -3.94 -21.05
CA GLY A 264 -5.88 -3.93 -19.87
C GLY A 264 -5.64 -5.10 -18.90
N MET A 265 -6.28 -5.01 -17.72
CA MET A 265 -6.22 -6.05 -16.68
C MET A 265 -7.04 -7.31 -17.01
N ARG A 266 -8.04 -7.19 -17.89
CA ARG A 266 -8.93 -8.30 -18.31
C ARG A 266 -8.58 -8.78 -19.71
N ASN A 267 -7.29 -8.80 -20.03
CA ASN A 267 -6.80 -9.30 -21.31
C ASN A 267 -7.01 -10.83 -21.41
N ALA A 268 -6.92 -11.36 -22.63
CA ALA A 268 -7.13 -12.78 -22.91
C ALA A 268 -5.81 -13.57 -23.03
N PHE A 269 -4.72 -13.05 -22.47
CA PHE A 269 -3.43 -13.72 -22.56
C PHE A 269 -3.42 -15.01 -21.74
N GLN A 270 -2.64 -15.98 -22.21
CA GLN A 270 -2.28 -17.14 -21.40
C GLN A 270 -1.45 -16.66 -20.20
N PRO A 271 -1.45 -17.36 -19.06
CA PRO A 271 -0.69 -16.93 -17.88
C PRO A 271 0.81 -16.68 -18.12
N ASP A 272 1.41 -17.38 -19.09
CA ASP A 272 2.83 -17.36 -19.45
C ASP A 272 3.13 -16.66 -20.79
N HIS A 273 2.21 -15.80 -21.26
CA HIS A 273 2.27 -15.18 -22.59
C HIS A 273 3.53 -14.33 -22.82
N LEU A 274 4.01 -13.63 -21.79
CA LEU A 274 5.36 -13.10 -21.71
C LEU A 274 6.08 -13.75 -20.53
N THR A 275 7.05 -14.60 -20.83
CA THR A 275 7.88 -15.24 -19.81
C THR A 275 9.25 -14.58 -19.75
N VAL A 276 9.65 -14.09 -18.58
CA VAL A 276 11.00 -13.54 -18.33
C VAL A 276 11.73 -14.45 -17.35
N LYS A 277 12.78 -15.11 -17.85
CA LYS A 277 13.67 -15.96 -17.07
C LYS A 277 14.83 -15.13 -16.54
N LEU A 278 15.10 -15.26 -15.25
CA LEU A 278 16.08 -14.49 -14.51
C LEU A 278 17.03 -15.45 -13.79
N GLN A 279 18.34 -15.23 -13.92
CA GLN A 279 19.35 -16.02 -13.23
C GLN A 279 20.16 -15.14 -12.27
N GLY A 280 20.18 -15.50 -10.99
CA GLY A 280 20.87 -14.74 -9.93
C GLY A 280 19.94 -14.34 -8.78
N SER A 281 20.26 -13.23 -8.11
CA SER A 281 19.51 -12.74 -6.95
C SER A 281 18.65 -11.55 -7.34
N ALA A 282 17.33 -11.65 -7.25
CA ALA A 282 16.45 -10.55 -7.57
C ALA A 282 16.43 -9.51 -6.43
N GLY A 283 16.52 -8.23 -6.81
CA GLY A 283 16.37 -7.13 -5.86
C GLY A 283 14.95 -7.00 -5.30
N GLN A 284 14.81 -6.02 -4.42
CA GLN A 284 13.55 -5.68 -3.75
C GLN A 284 12.39 -5.50 -4.73
N SER A 285 11.19 -5.95 -4.35
CA SER A 285 9.94 -5.79 -5.12
C SER A 285 9.88 -6.50 -6.47
N LEU A 286 10.53 -7.68 -6.61
CA LEU A 286 10.38 -8.54 -7.79
C LEU A 286 8.90 -8.75 -8.13
N GLY A 287 8.52 -8.48 -9.38
CA GLY A 287 7.17 -8.71 -9.89
C GLY A 287 6.09 -7.89 -9.19
N ALA A 288 6.45 -6.78 -8.54
CA ALA A 288 5.45 -5.92 -7.91
C ALA A 288 4.43 -5.44 -8.96
N PHE A 289 3.15 -5.62 -8.64
CA PHE A 289 2.01 -5.32 -9.52
C PHE A 289 2.02 -6.06 -10.86
N ALA A 290 2.62 -7.27 -10.95
CA ALA A 290 2.61 -8.04 -12.19
C ALA A 290 1.16 -8.39 -12.62
N ALA A 291 0.85 -8.05 -13.87
CA ALA A 291 -0.46 -8.19 -14.50
C ALA A 291 -0.62 -9.55 -15.21
N PRO A 292 -1.86 -9.94 -15.58
CA PRO A 292 -2.10 -11.20 -16.27
C PRO A 292 -1.32 -11.29 -17.59
N GLY A 293 -0.75 -12.47 -17.83
CA GLY A 293 0.10 -12.77 -18.97
C GLY A 293 1.59 -12.58 -18.74
N LEU A 294 2.00 -11.94 -17.64
CA LEU A 294 3.41 -11.84 -17.25
C LEU A 294 3.80 -12.98 -16.31
N LYS A 295 4.77 -13.79 -16.73
CA LYS A 295 5.42 -14.81 -15.91
C LYS A 295 6.89 -14.43 -15.66
N LEU A 296 7.30 -14.42 -14.39
CA LEU A 296 8.70 -14.19 -13.99
C LEU A 296 9.23 -15.47 -13.35
N GLU A 297 10.31 -16.02 -13.90
CA GLU A 297 10.97 -17.22 -13.37
C GLU A 297 12.37 -16.87 -12.89
N VAL A 298 12.65 -17.02 -11.59
CA VAL A 298 13.96 -16.77 -11.00
C VAL A 298 14.63 -18.09 -10.65
N SER A 299 15.77 -18.35 -11.27
CA SER A 299 16.71 -19.41 -10.86
C SER A 299 17.80 -18.78 -9.98
N GLY A 300 17.63 -18.91 -8.66
CA GLY A 300 18.38 -18.19 -7.65
C GLY A 300 17.52 -17.89 -6.43
N ASP A 301 17.51 -16.64 -5.99
CA ASP A 301 16.79 -16.14 -4.82
C ASP A 301 16.21 -14.73 -5.07
N ALA A 302 15.39 -14.24 -4.15
CA ALA A 302 14.86 -12.87 -4.20
C ALA A 302 14.79 -12.22 -2.81
N ASN A 303 14.95 -10.89 -2.79
CA ASN A 303 14.85 -10.07 -1.57
C ASN A 303 13.38 -9.80 -1.19
N ASP A 304 13.13 -8.83 -0.31
CA ASP A 304 11.77 -8.56 0.21
C ASP A 304 10.79 -8.09 -0.87
N TYR A 305 9.50 -8.17 -0.53
CA TYR A 305 8.39 -7.66 -1.33
C TYR A 305 8.15 -8.37 -2.67
N VAL A 306 8.59 -9.63 -2.82
CA VAL A 306 8.23 -10.45 -4.00
C VAL A 306 6.71 -10.47 -4.17
N GLY A 307 6.25 -10.15 -5.38
CA GLY A 307 4.83 -10.09 -5.70
C GLY A 307 4.03 -9.07 -4.88
N LYS A 308 4.67 -7.99 -4.38
CA LYS A 308 3.93 -6.89 -3.73
C LYS A 308 2.82 -6.39 -4.64
N GLY A 309 1.59 -6.41 -4.14
CA GLY A 309 0.40 -6.07 -4.92
C GLY A 309 0.23 -6.91 -6.18
N LEU A 310 0.62 -8.20 -6.17
CA LEU A 310 0.43 -9.10 -7.32
C LEU A 310 -1.02 -9.01 -7.83
N SER A 311 -1.17 -8.90 -9.15
CA SER A 311 -2.42 -8.51 -9.80
C SER A 311 -2.75 -9.43 -10.98
N GLY A 312 -2.49 -10.73 -10.84
CA GLY A 312 -2.83 -11.75 -11.83
C GLY A 312 -1.66 -12.30 -12.66
N GLY A 313 -0.45 -11.75 -12.49
CA GLY A 313 0.76 -12.38 -13.03
C GLY A 313 1.20 -13.62 -12.25
N THR A 314 2.21 -14.32 -12.78
CA THR A 314 2.81 -15.50 -12.16
C THR A 314 4.27 -15.24 -11.82
N ILE A 315 4.69 -15.58 -10.60
CA ILE A 315 6.08 -15.48 -10.15
C ILE A 315 6.53 -16.86 -9.66
N VAL A 316 7.67 -17.31 -10.14
CA VAL A 316 8.30 -18.57 -9.74
C VAL A 316 9.71 -18.27 -9.25
N VAL A 317 10.08 -18.77 -8.08
CA VAL A 317 11.42 -18.64 -7.52
C VAL A 317 11.90 -20.02 -7.08
N ARG A 318 13.05 -20.46 -7.60
CA ARG A 318 13.64 -21.76 -7.26
C ARG A 318 15.15 -21.69 -7.23
N PRO A 319 15.83 -22.52 -6.43
CA PRO A 319 17.28 -22.58 -6.44
C PRO A 319 17.82 -22.95 -7.84
N PRO A 320 19.07 -22.59 -8.17
CA PRO A 320 19.75 -23.13 -9.34
C PRO A 320 19.79 -24.66 -9.28
N MET A 321 19.67 -25.34 -10.42
CA MET A 321 19.64 -26.82 -10.45
C MET A 321 20.89 -27.47 -9.83
N ALA A 322 22.04 -26.79 -9.91
CA ALA A 322 23.29 -27.26 -9.33
C ALA A 322 23.44 -26.93 -7.83
N SER A 323 22.45 -26.29 -7.20
CA SER A 323 22.50 -25.95 -5.78
C SER A 323 22.51 -27.22 -4.91
N PRO A 324 23.44 -27.34 -3.95
CA PRO A 324 23.46 -28.47 -3.02
C PRO A 324 22.45 -28.30 -1.87
N LEU A 325 21.78 -27.14 -1.76
CA LEU A 325 20.90 -26.83 -0.64
C LEU A 325 19.59 -27.63 -0.69
N THR A 326 19.14 -28.07 0.48
CA THR A 326 17.77 -28.52 0.68
C THR A 326 16.86 -27.29 0.69
N ALA A 327 16.11 -27.09 -0.40
CA ALA A 327 15.26 -25.91 -0.61
C ALA A 327 14.36 -25.59 0.60
N SER A 328 13.66 -26.60 1.13
CA SER A 328 12.69 -26.46 2.23
C SER A 328 13.28 -26.01 3.56
N GLU A 329 14.59 -26.16 3.73
CA GLU A 329 15.31 -25.77 4.95
C GLU A 329 15.95 -24.38 4.83
N ASN A 330 15.91 -23.76 3.65
CA ASN A 330 16.63 -22.53 3.34
C ASN A 330 15.69 -21.41 2.89
N THR A 331 16.03 -20.18 3.26
CA THR A 331 15.31 -18.98 2.81
C THR A 331 15.59 -18.72 1.34
N ILE A 332 14.53 -18.45 0.56
CA ILE A 332 14.63 -18.13 -0.87
C ILE A 332 13.97 -16.79 -1.24
N VAL A 333 12.98 -16.35 -0.44
CA VAL A 333 12.34 -15.04 -0.59
C VAL A 333 12.34 -14.30 0.74
N GLY A 334 12.46 -12.98 0.69
CA GLY A 334 12.53 -12.13 1.88
C GLY A 334 11.18 -11.93 2.60
N ASN A 335 11.03 -10.76 3.20
CA ASN A 335 9.89 -10.37 4.02
C ASN A 335 8.74 -9.76 3.20
N THR A 336 7.54 -9.70 3.80
CA THR A 336 6.39 -8.93 3.29
C THR A 336 6.04 -9.30 1.83
N VAL A 337 6.24 -10.58 1.52
CA VAL A 337 5.91 -11.19 0.23
C VAL A 337 4.40 -11.18 0.02
N LEU A 338 3.95 -10.88 -1.20
CA LEU A 338 2.53 -10.74 -1.57
C LEU A 338 1.76 -9.65 -0.81
N TYR A 339 2.46 -8.61 -0.32
CA TYR A 339 1.80 -7.54 0.42
C TYR A 339 0.62 -6.93 -0.35
N GLY A 340 -0.59 -7.12 0.15
CA GLY A 340 -1.81 -6.57 -0.45
C GLY A 340 -2.21 -7.20 -1.79
N ALA A 341 -1.72 -8.38 -2.15
CA ALA A 341 -1.96 -8.98 -3.47
C ALA A 341 -3.46 -9.20 -3.74
N THR A 342 -3.93 -9.01 -4.98
CA THR A 342 -5.36 -9.10 -5.34
C THR A 342 -5.67 -10.07 -6.49
N ASP A 343 -4.68 -10.70 -7.12
CA ASP A 343 -4.82 -11.99 -7.82
C ASP A 343 -3.43 -12.50 -8.23
N GLY A 344 -3.34 -13.69 -8.85
CA GLY A 344 -2.14 -14.24 -9.46
C GLY A 344 -1.52 -15.37 -8.64
N TYR A 345 -0.39 -15.88 -9.13
CA TYR A 345 0.27 -17.07 -8.59
C TYR A 345 1.70 -16.77 -8.16
N LEU A 346 2.10 -17.30 -6.98
CA LEU A 346 3.49 -17.34 -6.53
C LEU A 346 3.88 -18.77 -6.16
N PHE A 347 4.97 -19.27 -6.74
CA PHE A 347 5.55 -20.55 -6.37
C PHE A 347 7.01 -20.35 -5.96
N ALA A 348 7.35 -20.61 -4.70
CA ALA A 348 8.72 -20.45 -4.21
C ALA A 348 9.24 -21.74 -3.58
N ALA A 349 10.21 -22.41 -4.22
CA ALA A 349 10.83 -23.61 -3.67
C ALA A 349 11.83 -23.23 -2.58
N GLY A 350 11.31 -22.98 -1.39
CA GLY A 350 12.06 -22.65 -0.18
C GLY A 350 11.25 -21.79 0.77
N ARG A 351 11.92 -21.31 1.82
CA ARG A 351 11.27 -20.56 2.90
C ARG A 351 11.13 -19.07 2.58
N ALA A 352 10.03 -18.48 3.02
CA ALA A 352 9.81 -17.04 3.05
C ALA A 352 10.21 -16.44 4.40
N GLY A 353 10.54 -15.14 4.42
CA GLY A 353 10.78 -14.37 5.63
C GLY A 353 9.52 -14.06 6.44
N GLU A 354 9.58 -12.98 7.21
CA GLU A 354 8.49 -12.49 8.05
C GLU A 354 7.37 -11.84 7.23
N ARG A 355 6.15 -11.83 7.78
CA ARG A 355 4.97 -11.21 7.17
C ARG A 355 4.67 -11.72 5.77
N PHE A 356 4.95 -12.99 5.52
CA PHE A 356 4.54 -13.66 4.29
C PHE A 356 3.01 -13.56 4.11
N GLY A 357 2.54 -13.18 2.93
CA GLY A 357 1.11 -13.12 2.63
C GLY A 357 0.36 -12.02 3.38
N VAL A 358 1.06 -11.04 3.96
CA VAL A 358 0.43 -9.97 4.73
C VAL A 358 -0.56 -9.19 3.87
N ARG A 359 -1.82 -9.10 4.32
CA ARG A 359 -2.92 -8.50 3.55
C ARG A 359 -3.19 -9.14 2.18
N ASN A 360 -2.81 -10.39 1.95
CA ASN A 360 -3.21 -11.08 0.72
C ASN A 360 -4.74 -11.07 0.61
N SER A 361 -5.25 -10.65 -0.55
CA SER A 361 -6.67 -10.44 -0.82
C SER A 361 -7.14 -11.24 -2.05
N GLY A 362 -6.31 -12.14 -2.61
CA GLY A 362 -6.74 -12.94 -3.76
C GLY A 362 -5.68 -13.81 -4.45
N ALA A 363 -4.39 -13.64 -4.14
CA ALA A 363 -3.33 -14.44 -4.75
C ALA A 363 -3.30 -15.88 -4.20
N LYS A 364 -2.83 -16.81 -5.05
CA LYS A 364 -2.64 -18.22 -4.73
C LYS A 364 -1.14 -18.48 -4.64
N VAL A 365 -0.70 -19.14 -3.58
CA VAL A 365 0.73 -19.25 -3.30
C VAL A 365 1.10 -20.59 -2.70
N VAL A 366 2.27 -21.11 -3.10
CA VAL A 366 2.89 -22.28 -2.47
C VAL A 366 4.35 -21.95 -2.14
N ILE A 367 4.71 -22.13 -0.87
CA ILE A 367 6.06 -21.97 -0.32
C ILE A 367 6.42 -23.14 0.60
N GLU A 368 7.68 -23.28 1.00
CA GLU A 368 8.16 -24.43 1.80
C GLU A 368 8.44 -24.08 3.28
N GLY A 369 7.79 -23.01 3.77
CA GLY A 369 7.88 -22.55 5.16
C GLY A 369 7.94 -21.03 5.23
N CYS A 370 7.58 -20.43 6.37
CA CYS A 370 7.65 -18.98 6.54
C CYS A 370 8.12 -18.56 7.93
N GLY A 371 8.53 -17.29 8.05
CA GLY A 371 8.83 -16.63 9.32
C GLY A 371 7.58 -16.25 10.12
N ALA A 372 7.76 -15.36 11.09
CA ALA A 372 6.69 -14.86 11.95
C ALA A 372 5.67 -14.01 11.19
N CYS A 373 4.46 -13.92 11.76
CA CYS A 373 3.33 -13.14 11.22
C CYS A 373 2.92 -13.54 9.79
N GLY A 374 3.04 -14.83 9.44
CA GLY A 374 2.52 -15.34 8.17
C GLY A 374 1.01 -15.15 8.08
N CYS A 375 0.50 -14.81 6.89
CA CYS A 375 -0.91 -14.53 6.59
C CYS A 375 -1.56 -13.45 7.47
N GLU A 376 -0.76 -12.57 8.09
CA GLU A 376 -1.27 -11.45 8.90
C GLU A 376 -2.20 -10.55 8.07
N TYR A 377 -3.40 -10.26 8.58
CA TYR A 377 -4.42 -9.45 7.90
C TYR A 377 -4.87 -9.95 6.52
N MET A 378 -4.68 -11.24 6.19
CA MET A 378 -5.17 -11.81 4.93
C MET A 378 -6.72 -11.79 4.87
N THR A 379 -7.25 -11.39 3.72
CA THR A 379 -8.70 -11.20 3.48
C THR A 379 -9.21 -12.02 2.29
N GLY A 380 -8.33 -12.72 1.57
CA GLY A 380 -8.69 -13.56 0.43
C GLY A 380 -7.48 -14.25 -0.20
N GLY A 381 -7.73 -15.22 -1.09
CA GLY A 381 -6.68 -16.03 -1.72
C GLY A 381 -6.45 -17.36 -1.01
N VAL A 382 -5.41 -18.08 -1.45
CA VAL A 382 -5.06 -19.41 -0.92
C VAL A 382 -3.55 -19.49 -0.66
N ALA A 383 -3.16 -19.92 0.54
CA ALA A 383 -1.75 -20.08 0.91
C ALA A 383 -1.44 -21.53 1.32
N VAL A 384 -0.62 -22.22 0.54
CA VAL A 384 -0.09 -23.55 0.87
C VAL A 384 1.34 -23.40 1.39
N ILE A 385 1.62 -23.98 2.55
CA ILE A 385 2.93 -23.91 3.20
C ILE A 385 3.42 -25.33 3.50
N LEU A 386 4.43 -25.78 2.76
CA LEU A 386 4.98 -27.14 2.79
C LEU A 386 6.05 -27.35 3.87
N GLY A 387 5.95 -26.60 4.97
CA GLY A 387 6.93 -26.63 6.06
C GLY A 387 6.54 -25.74 7.23
N SER A 388 7.48 -25.55 8.17
CA SER A 388 7.20 -24.85 9.42
C SER A 388 6.89 -23.36 9.25
N ILE A 389 5.97 -22.90 10.10
CA ILE A 389 5.57 -21.49 10.24
C ILE A 389 6.23 -20.87 11.48
N GLY A 390 6.35 -19.53 11.49
CA GLY A 390 6.76 -18.76 12.67
C GLY A 390 5.57 -18.30 13.52
N ALA A 391 5.89 -17.68 14.67
CA ALA A 391 4.91 -17.22 15.64
C ALA A 391 3.91 -16.19 15.08
N ASN A 392 2.73 -16.13 15.69
CA ASN A 392 1.64 -15.20 15.38
C ASN A 392 1.08 -15.37 13.95
N PHE A 393 1.07 -16.61 13.44
CA PHE A 393 0.48 -16.93 12.14
C PHE A 393 -1.03 -16.65 12.13
N GLY A 394 -1.51 -16.03 11.05
CA GLY A 394 -2.92 -15.74 10.79
C GLY A 394 -3.53 -14.63 11.66
N ALA A 395 -2.73 -13.84 12.36
CA ALA A 395 -3.23 -12.72 13.16
C ALA A 395 -4.03 -11.71 12.31
N GLY A 396 -5.28 -11.46 12.69
CA GLY A 396 -6.20 -10.56 11.95
C GLY A 396 -6.60 -11.06 10.56
N MET A 397 -6.34 -12.34 10.25
CA MET A 397 -6.81 -12.96 9.01
C MET A 397 -8.34 -13.11 9.08
N THR A 398 -9.05 -12.48 8.14
CA THR A 398 -10.53 -12.38 8.12
C THR A 398 -11.13 -12.94 6.83
N GLY A 399 -10.29 -13.42 5.90
CA GLY A 399 -10.73 -14.12 4.70
C GLY A 399 -9.61 -14.89 3.99
N GLY A 400 -10.01 -15.81 3.12
CA GLY A 400 -9.09 -16.72 2.42
C GLY A 400 -8.92 -18.07 3.12
N MET A 401 -8.02 -18.90 2.60
CA MET A 401 -7.74 -20.25 3.11
C MET A 401 -6.24 -20.49 3.18
N ALA A 402 -5.76 -21.17 4.23
CA ALA A 402 -4.39 -21.66 4.27
C ALA A 402 -4.32 -23.17 4.53
N TYR A 403 -3.32 -23.84 3.95
CA TYR A 403 -3.04 -25.25 4.12
C TYR A 403 -1.60 -25.40 4.61
N LEU A 404 -1.42 -25.96 5.80
CA LEU A 404 -0.11 -26.07 6.44
C LEU A 404 0.27 -27.54 6.54
N TYR A 405 1.42 -27.89 5.99
CA TYR A 405 2.01 -29.21 6.17
C TYR A 405 2.73 -29.28 7.53
N ASP A 406 2.15 -30.00 8.48
CA ASP A 406 2.57 -30.06 9.88
C ASP A 406 2.67 -31.51 10.41
N PRO A 407 3.62 -32.31 9.88
CA PRO A 407 3.81 -33.70 10.32
C PRO A 407 4.22 -33.83 11.80
N GLU A 408 4.70 -32.75 12.42
CA GLU A 408 5.14 -32.72 13.82
C GLU A 408 4.05 -32.20 14.79
N GLY A 409 2.90 -31.75 14.29
CA GLY A 409 1.80 -31.22 15.11
C GLY A 409 2.16 -29.96 15.90
N LYS A 410 3.01 -29.09 15.34
CA LYS A 410 3.51 -27.88 16.02
C LYS A 410 2.82 -26.59 15.57
N ALA A 411 2.11 -26.61 14.45
CA ALA A 411 1.62 -25.39 13.80
C ALA A 411 0.66 -24.60 14.70
N GLU A 412 -0.30 -25.26 15.36
CA GLU A 412 -1.28 -24.60 16.22
C GLU A 412 -0.64 -23.75 17.33
N THR A 413 0.49 -24.20 17.90
CA THR A 413 1.21 -23.46 18.95
C THR A 413 1.84 -22.15 18.44
N MET A 414 1.99 -22.01 17.13
CA MET A 414 2.54 -20.81 16.47
C MET A 414 1.44 -19.88 15.92
N MET A 415 0.17 -20.28 16.00
CA MET A 415 -0.96 -19.51 15.46
C MET A 415 -1.51 -18.50 16.45
N ASN A 416 -2.08 -17.42 15.92
CA ASN A 416 -2.97 -16.56 16.66
C ASN A 416 -4.42 -17.05 16.45
N MET A 417 -4.98 -17.69 17.47
CA MET A 417 -6.30 -18.33 17.40
C MET A 417 -7.49 -17.38 17.62
N GLU A 418 -7.27 -16.06 17.77
CA GLU A 418 -8.36 -15.10 18.08
C GLU A 418 -9.49 -15.09 17.05
N GLY A 419 -9.18 -15.33 15.77
CA GLY A 419 -10.16 -15.32 14.67
C GLY A 419 -10.06 -16.53 13.72
N LEU A 420 -9.41 -17.62 14.14
CA LEU A 420 -9.13 -18.76 13.28
C LEU A 420 -9.80 -20.04 13.79
N VAL A 421 -10.19 -20.89 12.85
CA VAL A 421 -10.45 -22.31 13.10
C VAL A 421 -9.49 -23.16 12.30
N THR A 422 -9.14 -24.31 12.87
CA THR A 422 -8.27 -25.30 12.26
C THR A 422 -9.01 -26.64 12.17
N CYS A 423 -8.82 -27.36 11.07
CA CYS A 423 -9.33 -28.72 10.91
C CYS A 423 -8.48 -29.53 9.96
N ALA A 424 -8.63 -30.86 9.97
CA ALA A 424 -8.07 -31.70 8.93
C ALA A 424 -8.73 -31.43 7.57
N VAL A 425 -8.01 -31.61 6.48
CA VAL A 425 -8.54 -31.48 5.11
C VAL A 425 -9.34 -32.74 4.78
N THR A 426 -10.66 -32.71 4.98
CA THR A 426 -11.53 -33.90 4.85
C THR A 426 -12.52 -33.85 3.69
N VAL A 427 -12.74 -32.66 3.12
CA VAL A 427 -13.71 -32.46 2.03
C VAL A 427 -12.97 -32.47 0.70
N ASP A 428 -13.45 -33.30 -0.24
CA ASP A 428 -12.85 -33.51 -1.57
C ASP A 428 -12.54 -32.21 -2.32
N HIS A 429 -13.40 -31.19 -2.21
CA HIS A 429 -13.18 -29.89 -2.83
C HIS A 429 -11.90 -29.21 -2.33
N TRP A 430 -11.68 -29.20 -1.00
CA TRP A 430 -10.51 -28.59 -0.38
C TRP A 430 -9.26 -29.45 -0.59
N GLU A 431 -9.39 -30.78 -0.56
CA GLU A 431 -8.31 -31.70 -0.90
C GLU A 431 -7.83 -31.45 -2.34
N ALA A 432 -8.76 -31.34 -3.30
CA ALA A 432 -8.44 -31.07 -4.70
C ALA A 432 -7.80 -29.70 -4.92
N GLN A 433 -8.27 -28.66 -4.23
CA GLN A 433 -7.67 -27.32 -4.30
C GLN A 433 -6.22 -27.34 -3.79
N MET A 434 -5.98 -27.94 -2.63
CA MET A 434 -4.66 -28.06 -2.03
C MET A 434 -3.73 -28.88 -2.94
N LYS A 435 -4.17 -30.08 -3.35
CA LYS A 435 -3.39 -30.98 -4.20
C LYS A 435 -3.01 -30.32 -5.53
N GLY A 436 -3.97 -29.68 -6.21
CA GLY A 436 -3.72 -29.02 -7.49
C GLY A 436 -2.69 -27.89 -7.39
N LEU A 437 -2.69 -27.14 -6.28
CA LEU A 437 -1.66 -26.12 -6.05
C LEU A 437 -0.27 -26.74 -5.81
N ILE A 438 -0.19 -27.88 -5.10
CA ILE A 438 1.08 -28.59 -4.86
C ILE A 438 1.60 -29.21 -6.17
N GLU A 439 0.72 -29.76 -7.00
CA GLU A 439 1.07 -30.26 -8.34
C GLU A 439 1.61 -29.15 -9.23
N GLN A 440 0.94 -27.99 -9.26
CA GLN A 440 1.42 -26.82 -10.00
C GLN A 440 2.76 -26.30 -9.44
N HIS A 441 2.93 -26.32 -8.11
CA HIS A 441 4.20 -25.96 -7.50
C HIS A 441 5.33 -26.90 -7.93
N LEU A 442 5.09 -28.21 -7.98
CA LEU A 442 6.06 -29.18 -8.49
C LEU A 442 6.39 -28.92 -9.96
N GLU A 443 5.38 -28.69 -10.81
CA GLU A 443 5.57 -28.40 -12.24
C GLU A 443 6.43 -27.14 -12.45
N GLU A 444 6.13 -26.07 -11.72
CA GLU A 444 6.79 -24.78 -11.88
C GLU A 444 8.20 -24.75 -11.26
N THR A 445 8.38 -25.42 -10.13
CA THR A 445 9.62 -25.28 -9.34
C THR A 445 10.57 -26.48 -9.40
N GLY A 446 10.06 -27.67 -9.74
CA GLY A 446 10.78 -28.93 -9.58
C GLY A 446 11.07 -29.28 -8.12
N SER A 447 10.28 -28.77 -7.17
CA SER A 447 10.47 -28.98 -5.72
C SER A 447 10.50 -30.47 -5.36
N ARG A 448 11.59 -30.89 -4.69
CA ARG A 448 11.70 -32.24 -4.14
C ARG A 448 10.69 -32.49 -3.03
N LYS A 449 10.44 -31.49 -2.17
CA LYS A 449 9.49 -31.60 -1.06
C LYS A 449 8.07 -31.83 -1.56
N ALA A 450 7.65 -31.09 -2.59
CA ALA A 450 6.35 -31.31 -3.21
C ALA A 450 6.27 -32.68 -3.92
N ALA A 451 7.34 -33.10 -4.60
CA ALA A 451 7.41 -34.43 -5.22
C ALA A 451 7.23 -35.56 -4.18
N GLU A 452 7.92 -35.48 -3.04
CA GLU A 452 7.83 -36.46 -1.96
C GLU A 452 6.43 -36.53 -1.36
N ILE A 453 5.79 -35.37 -1.11
CA ILE A 453 4.41 -35.29 -0.61
C ILE A 453 3.43 -35.92 -1.60
N LEU A 454 3.56 -35.59 -2.89
CA LEU A 454 2.66 -36.10 -3.93
C LEU A 454 2.84 -37.60 -4.19
N GLN A 455 4.07 -38.13 -4.10
CA GLN A 455 4.34 -39.56 -4.24
C GLN A 455 3.73 -40.39 -3.10
N ASN A 456 3.63 -39.82 -1.90
CA ASN A 456 3.08 -40.47 -0.71
C ASN A 456 1.74 -39.84 -0.28
N TRP A 457 0.96 -39.31 -1.22
CA TRP A 457 -0.19 -38.46 -0.95
C TRP A 457 -1.19 -39.03 0.07
N ASP A 458 -1.52 -40.32 -0.03
CA ASP A 458 -2.50 -40.96 0.84
C ASP A 458 -2.10 -40.95 2.31
N LEU A 459 -0.78 -40.96 2.59
CA LEU A 459 -0.23 -40.82 3.93
C LEU A 459 -0.10 -39.33 4.30
N GLU A 460 0.50 -38.54 3.41
CA GLU A 460 0.92 -37.18 3.71
C GLU A 460 -0.23 -36.18 3.81
N LYS A 461 -1.37 -36.45 3.15
CA LYS A 461 -2.55 -35.58 3.25
C LYS A 461 -3.09 -35.48 4.67
N GLY A 462 -2.88 -36.50 5.50
CA GLY A 462 -3.25 -36.49 6.92
C GLY A 462 -2.41 -35.54 7.77
N ASN A 463 -1.26 -35.10 7.27
CA ASN A 463 -0.37 -34.15 7.94
C ASN A 463 -0.71 -32.69 7.61
N PHE A 464 -1.76 -32.42 6.83
CA PHE A 464 -2.18 -31.06 6.51
C PHE A 464 -3.25 -30.54 7.47
N LEU A 465 -3.01 -29.32 7.94
CA LEU A 465 -3.96 -28.52 8.68
C LEU A 465 -4.58 -27.46 7.77
N GLN A 466 -5.90 -27.49 7.64
CA GLN A 466 -6.69 -26.44 7.00
C GLN A 466 -6.94 -25.33 8.01
N VAL A 467 -6.61 -24.09 7.63
CA VAL A 467 -6.81 -22.89 8.46
C VAL A 467 -7.79 -21.96 7.76
N CYS A 468 -8.87 -21.62 8.46
CA CYS A 468 -9.94 -20.78 7.94
C CYS A 468 -10.36 -19.73 8.98
N PRO A 469 -10.61 -18.48 8.59
CA PRO A 469 -11.16 -17.47 9.48
C PRO A 469 -12.59 -17.79 9.91
N THR A 470 -12.94 -17.46 11.15
CA THR A 470 -14.29 -17.69 11.70
C THR A 470 -15.35 -16.95 10.89
N GLU A 471 -15.07 -15.73 10.41
CA GLU A 471 -16.06 -14.94 9.66
C GLU A 471 -16.34 -15.48 8.25
N MET A 472 -15.60 -16.49 7.79
CA MET A 472 -15.81 -17.11 6.49
C MET A 472 -16.72 -18.35 6.55
N LEU A 473 -16.95 -18.94 7.73
CA LEU A 473 -17.59 -20.25 7.86
C LEU A 473 -18.97 -20.34 7.22
N ASP A 474 -19.77 -19.28 7.31
CA ASP A 474 -21.11 -19.17 6.72
C ASP A 474 -21.10 -18.71 5.26
N LYS A 475 -19.94 -18.34 4.72
CA LYS A 475 -19.73 -17.81 3.36
C LYS A 475 -18.99 -18.76 2.44
N LEU A 476 -18.47 -19.87 2.95
CA LEU A 476 -17.80 -20.87 2.13
C LEU A 476 -18.80 -21.57 1.21
N THR A 477 -18.37 -21.85 -0.03
CA THR A 477 -19.18 -22.61 -1.00
C THR A 477 -19.30 -24.08 -0.63
N HIS A 478 -18.34 -24.61 0.13
CA HIS A 478 -18.31 -25.96 0.65
C HIS A 478 -18.04 -25.89 2.16
N PRO A 479 -18.63 -26.78 2.99
CA PRO A 479 -18.33 -26.80 4.42
C PRO A 479 -16.84 -27.15 4.65
N LEU A 480 -16.28 -26.75 5.80
CA LEU A 480 -14.92 -27.14 6.19
C LEU A 480 -14.82 -28.63 6.55
N SER A 481 -15.85 -29.17 7.20
CA SER A 481 -15.92 -30.55 7.64
C SER A 481 -17.30 -31.13 7.38
N LEU A 482 -17.35 -32.43 7.12
CA LEU A 482 -18.60 -33.20 7.00
C LEU A 482 -19.20 -33.55 8.36
N GLU A 483 -18.41 -33.49 9.43
CA GLU A 483 -18.86 -33.75 10.79
C GLU A 483 -19.35 -32.45 11.44
N LYS A 484 -20.66 -32.39 11.74
CA LYS A 484 -21.30 -31.24 12.41
C LYS A 484 -20.74 -30.94 13.81
N SER A 485 -19.99 -31.87 14.39
CA SER A 485 -19.50 -31.82 15.78
C SER A 485 -18.11 -31.22 15.94
N ALA A 486 -17.40 -30.93 14.85
CA ALA A 486 -15.97 -30.61 14.85
C ALA A 486 -15.65 -29.11 14.65
N VAL A 487 -16.66 -28.24 14.59
CA VAL A 487 -16.46 -26.79 14.67
C VAL A 487 -16.75 -26.41 16.12
N PRO A 488 -15.77 -25.87 16.88
CA PRO A 488 -16.04 -25.40 18.24
C PRO A 488 -17.19 -24.38 18.16
N ALA A 489 -18.27 -24.67 18.86
CA ALA A 489 -19.39 -23.75 18.99
C ALA A 489 -18.95 -22.60 19.91
N GLU A 490 -18.95 -21.39 19.33
CA GLU A 490 -18.83 -20.04 19.93
C GLU A 490 -17.72 -19.78 20.96
#